data_AF-A0AAD9SUR8-F1
#
_entry.id   AF-A0AAD9SUR8-F1
#
_cell.length_a   1.000
_cell.length_b   1.000
_cell.length_c   1.000
_cell.angle_alpha   90.00
_cell.angle_beta   90.00
_cell.angle_gamma   90.00
#
_symmetry.space_group_name_H-M   'P 1'
#
loop_
_entity.id
_entity.type
_entity.pdbx_description
1 polymer ?
#
loop_
_entity_poly.entity_id
_entity_poly.type
_entity_poly.pdbx_seq_one_letter_code
_entity_poly.pdbx_strand_id
1 'polypeptide(L)'
;MAQDEIDNESAGLFNISISDSEEDDVDTSHGIANSKKSREDRTGQSEDAFQAVKREYRAKVENGEIWKSTVVPLGPRRVPKHEGQELLHAVEELYFFRRFEEAVLFVGRIFDGEGGGDGLDKDVRDLLRTYERKCNEKLGR
;
A
#
# COMPACT_ATOMS: atom_id res chain seq x y z
N MET A 1 -9.00 4.26 62.87
CA MET A 1 -9.71 3.70 61.70
C MET A 1 -8.87 4.09 60.50
N ALA A 2 -7.88 3.27 60.15
CA ALA A 2 -7.99 2.12 59.25
C ALA A 2 -8.02 2.58 57.78
N GLN A 3 -6.84 2.45 57.19
CA GLN A 3 -6.47 2.33 55.78
C GLN A 3 -7.56 1.71 54.89
N ASP A 4 -7.75 2.24 53.68
CA ASP A 4 -7.95 1.41 52.48
C ASP A 4 -7.54 2.22 51.24
N GLU A 5 -6.30 1.96 50.80
CA GLU A 5 -5.83 2.25 49.45
C GLU A 5 -6.46 1.21 48.51
N ILE A 6 -7.15 1.68 47.47
CA ILE A 6 -7.43 0.84 46.30
C ILE A 6 -6.87 1.55 45.08
N ASP A 7 -5.65 1.14 44.74
CA ASP A 7 -5.06 1.21 43.41
C ASP A 7 -6.07 0.71 42.38
N ASN A 8 -6.54 1.58 41.49
CA ASN A 8 -7.28 1.18 40.30
C ASN A 8 -6.46 1.54 39.04
N GLU A 9 -5.31 0.89 38.92
CA GLU A 9 -4.58 0.71 37.66
C GLU A 9 -5.38 -0.19 36.69
N SER A 10 -6.51 0.31 36.17
CA SER A 10 -7.23 -0.36 35.08
C SER A 10 -8.04 0.62 34.23
N ALA A 11 -7.42 1.73 33.82
CA ALA A 11 -7.84 2.42 32.60
C ALA A 11 -7.12 1.74 31.43
N GLY A 12 -7.69 0.64 30.97
CA GLY A 12 -7.19 -0.12 29.82
C GLY A 12 -7.00 0.78 28.59
N LEU A 13 -6.04 0.39 27.75
CA LEU A 13 -5.57 1.05 26.52
C LEU A 13 -6.67 1.50 25.52
N PHE A 14 -7.91 1.10 25.74
CA PHE A 14 -9.08 1.62 25.04
C PHE A 14 -10.00 2.30 26.04
N ASN A 15 -10.02 3.63 25.98
CA ASN A 15 -10.88 4.50 26.79
C ASN A 15 -12.33 4.44 26.28
N ILE A 16 -12.92 3.24 26.29
CA ILE A 16 -14.28 2.99 25.80
C ILE A 16 -15.19 2.83 27.03
N SER A 17 -15.88 3.90 27.40
CA SER A 17 -17.03 3.82 28.29
C SER A 17 -18.25 3.37 27.48
N ILE A 18 -18.60 2.09 27.56
CA ILE A 18 -19.93 1.62 27.14
C ILE A 18 -20.87 1.91 28.31
N SER A 19 -21.54 3.06 28.26
CA SER A 19 -22.69 3.36 29.11
C SER A 19 -23.93 3.28 28.23
N ASP A 20 -24.69 2.20 28.39
CA ASP A 20 -25.98 1.98 27.75
C ASP A 20 -27.02 2.84 28.49
N SER A 21 -27.25 4.04 27.97
CA SER A 21 -28.37 4.91 28.35
C SER A 21 -28.73 5.77 27.16
N GLU A 22 -29.79 5.35 26.46
CA GLU A 22 -30.41 6.07 25.36
C GLU A 22 -31.06 7.37 25.86
N GLU A 23 -30.44 8.52 25.65
CA GLU A 23 -31.13 9.80 25.41
C GLU A 23 -30.29 10.66 24.44
N ASP A 24 -30.84 10.87 23.25
CA ASP A 24 -30.23 11.52 22.08
C ASP A 24 -30.52 13.03 22.12
N ASP A 25 -29.53 13.85 22.46
CA ASP A 25 -29.53 15.27 22.11
C ASP A 25 -28.10 15.75 21.80
N VAL A 26 -27.72 15.62 20.53
CA VAL A 26 -26.52 16.27 19.99
C VAL A 26 -26.94 17.37 19.01
N ASP A 27 -26.63 18.62 19.38
CA ASP A 27 -26.85 19.82 18.56
C ASP A 27 -26.16 19.71 17.20
N THR A 28 -26.95 19.79 16.13
CA THR A 28 -26.52 19.71 14.72
C THR A 28 -26.58 21.08 14.02
N SER A 29 -26.20 22.15 14.72
CA SER A 29 -26.18 23.52 14.18
C SER A 29 -25.09 23.81 13.12
N HIS A 30 -24.31 22.81 12.69
CA HIS A 30 -23.36 22.95 11.58
C HIS A 30 -23.62 21.96 10.43
N GLY A 31 -24.59 22.32 9.58
CA GLY A 31 -24.49 22.18 8.13
C GLY A 31 -24.47 20.76 7.54
N ILE A 32 -25.62 20.40 6.94
CA ILE A 32 -25.82 19.27 6.00
C ILE A 32 -25.90 17.88 6.66
N ALA A 33 -27.01 17.59 7.34
CA ALA A 33 -27.40 16.21 7.63
C ALA A 33 -28.93 16.03 7.65
N ASN A 34 -29.61 16.43 6.57
CA ASN A 34 -30.99 16.01 6.34
C ASN A 34 -31.03 14.62 5.70
N SER A 35 -30.77 13.59 6.51
CA SER A 35 -31.46 12.30 6.45
C SER A 35 -30.88 11.39 7.52
N LYS A 36 -31.75 10.92 8.43
CA LYS A 36 -31.55 9.69 9.22
C LYS A 36 -31.51 8.42 8.34
N LYS A 37 -30.89 8.49 7.15
CA LYS A 37 -30.30 7.31 6.49
C LYS A 37 -28.97 7.07 7.18
N SER A 38 -29.14 6.48 8.36
CA SER A 38 -28.24 5.62 9.08
C SER A 38 -26.75 5.71 8.66
N ARG A 39 -25.90 6.14 9.60
CA ARG A 39 -24.45 5.90 9.48
C ARG A 39 -24.15 4.41 9.25
N GLU A 40 -25.08 3.56 9.65
CA GLU A 40 -25.13 2.10 9.49
C GLU A 40 -25.15 1.66 8.01
N ASP A 41 -25.74 2.43 7.08
CA ASP A 41 -25.83 2.07 5.65
C ASP A 41 -24.54 2.35 4.85
N ARG A 42 -23.53 3.00 5.45
CA ARG A 42 -22.30 3.37 4.73
C ARG A 42 -21.29 2.22 4.59
N THR A 43 -21.47 1.14 5.37
CA THR A 43 -20.51 0.04 5.50
C THR A 43 -21.10 -1.33 5.18
N GLY A 44 -22.41 -1.44 4.95
CA GLY A 44 -23.07 -2.72 4.65
C GLY A 44 -23.03 -3.06 3.16
N GLN A 45 -22.28 -4.10 2.79
CA GLN A 45 -22.48 -4.78 1.50
C GLN A 45 -23.58 -5.84 1.70
N SER A 46 -24.63 -5.83 0.88
CA SER A 46 -25.64 -6.90 0.89
C SER A 46 -25.01 -8.25 0.52
N GLU A 47 -25.53 -9.35 1.07
CA GLU A 47 -25.04 -10.70 0.79
C GLU A 47 -24.98 -11.02 -0.72
N ASP A 48 -25.99 -10.63 -1.49
CA ASP A 48 -26.02 -10.84 -2.94
C ASP A 48 -24.87 -10.13 -3.68
N ALA A 49 -24.53 -8.91 -3.23
CA ALA A 49 -23.41 -8.15 -3.76
C ALA A 49 -22.06 -8.77 -3.36
N PHE A 50 -21.95 -9.28 -2.13
CA PHE A 50 -20.77 -10.04 -1.71
C PHE A 50 -20.60 -11.33 -2.53
N GLN A 51 -21.67 -12.10 -2.75
CA GLN A 51 -21.64 -13.31 -3.57
C GLN A 51 -21.34 -13.00 -5.05
N ALA A 52 -21.78 -11.86 -5.58
CA ALA A 52 -21.38 -11.40 -6.90
C ALA A 52 -19.87 -11.14 -6.98
N VAL A 53 -19.31 -10.35 -6.05
CA VAL A 53 -17.87 -10.07 -5.99
C VAL A 53 -17.07 -11.37 -5.80
N LYS A 54 -17.51 -12.25 -4.90
CA LYS A 54 -16.84 -13.53 -4.62
C LYS A 54 -16.81 -14.44 -5.85
N ARG A 55 -17.88 -14.47 -6.65
CA ARG A 55 -17.93 -15.25 -7.91
C ARG A 55 -16.96 -14.72 -8.95
N GLU A 56 -16.80 -13.40 -9.02
CA GLU A 56 -15.91 -12.74 -9.98
C GLU A 56 -14.45 -12.67 -9.49
N TYR A 57 -14.23 -12.73 -8.18
CA TYR A 57 -12.92 -12.55 -7.58
C TYR A 57 -11.92 -13.59 -8.10
N ARG A 58 -10.82 -13.07 -8.63
CA ARG A 58 -9.64 -13.83 -9.02
C ARG A 58 -8.48 -13.28 -8.20
N ALA A 59 -7.82 -14.15 -7.43
CA ALA A 59 -6.61 -13.75 -6.71
C ALA A 59 -5.58 -13.25 -7.73
N LYS A 60 -4.97 -12.10 -7.46
CA LYS A 60 -3.86 -11.61 -8.26
C LYS A 60 -2.68 -12.55 -8.08
N VAL A 61 -2.26 -13.19 -9.17
CA VAL A 61 -1.06 -14.04 -9.18
C VAL A 61 0.02 -13.27 -9.92
N GLU A 62 1.04 -12.85 -9.18
CA GLU A 62 2.19 -12.19 -9.77
C GLU A 62 3.11 -13.21 -10.43
N ASN A 63 3.15 -13.22 -11.77
CA ASN A 63 3.91 -14.19 -12.58
C ASN A 63 5.27 -13.64 -13.06
N GLY A 64 5.76 -12.57 -12.44
CA GLY A 64 6.98 -11.89 -12.88
C GLY A 64 6.78 -11.02 -14.13
N GLU A 65 5.58 -10.48 -14.29
CA GLU A 65 5.19 -9.72 -15.49
C GLU A 65 4.95 -8.23 -15.21
N ILE A 66 5.13 -7.75 -13.97
CA ILE A 66 4.92 -6.32 -13.63
C ILE A 66 5.77 -5.41 -14.53
N TRP A 67 6.99 -5.82 -14.89
CA TRP A 67 7.88 -5.06 -15.78
C TRP A 67 7.30 -4.79 -17.18
N LYS A 68 6.26 -5.52 -17.62
CA LYS A 68 5.59 -5.31 -18.91
C LYS A 68 4.58 -4.17 -18.88
N SER A 69 3.99 -3.89 -17.73
CA SER A 69 2.99 -2.82 -17.55
C SER A 69 3.60 -1.50 -17.11
N THR A 70 4.87 -1.48 -16.71
CA THR A 70 5.57 -0.27 -16.29
C THR A 70 6.02 0.58 -17.48
N VAL A 71 5.87 1.90 -17.36
CA VAL A 71 6.24 2.84 -18.41
C VAL A 71 7.71 3.25 -18.23
N VAL A 72 8.57 2.75 -19.12
CA VAL A 72 9.99 3.12 -19.22
C VAL A 72 10.35 3.38 -20.69
N PRO A 73 11.31 4.28 -20.98
CA PRO A 73 12.15 5.04 -20.06
C PRO A 73 11.40 6.16 -19.33
N LEU A 74 11.91 6.56 -18.17
CA LEU A 74 11.34 7.65 -17.39
C LEU A 74 11.57 8.99 -18.12
N GLY A 75 10.54 9.83 -18.17
CA GLY A 75 10.66 11.20 -18.67
C GLY A 75 11.35 12.13 -17.67
N PRO A 76 11.54 13.42 -18.01
CA PRO A 76 12.29 14.39 -17.18
C PRO A 76 11.57 14.81 -15.88
N ARG A 77 10.45 14.17 -15.56
CA ARG A 77 9.63 14.50 -14.38
C ARG A 77 10.13 13.78 -13.15
N ARG A 78 9.78 14.34 -11.99
CA ARG A 78 9.91 13.64 -10.71
C ARG A 78 8.96 12.44 -10.68
N VAL A 79 9.48 11.28 -10.33
CA VAL A 79 8.69 10.04 -10.23
C VAL A 79 8.01 10.01 -8.86
N PRO A 80 6.67 9.86 -8.79
CA PRO A 80 5.97 9.71 -7.53
C PRO A 80 6.37 8.40 -6.85
N LYS A 81 6.29 8.37 -5.51
CA LYS A 81 6.80 7.26 -4.70
C LYS A 81 6.19 5.90 -5.09
N HIS A 82 4.89 5.84 -5.39
CA HIS A 82 4.21 4.59 -5.77
C HIS A 82 4.76 4.02 -7.07
N GLU A 83 5.00 4.87 -8.08
CA GLU A 83 5.55 4.46 -9.37
C GLU A 83 7.01 3.98 -9.20
N GLY A 84 7.79 4.66 -8.36
CA GLY A 84 9.14 4.18 -8.00
C GLY A 84 9.15 2.81 -7.33
N GLN A 85 8.19 2.53 -6.45
CA GLN A 85 8.04 1.21 -5.81
C GLN A 85 7.62 0.13 -6.82
N GLU A 86 6.74 0.45 -7.76
CA GLU A 86 6.32 -0.48 -8.81
C GLU A 86 7.50 -0.88 -9.71
N LEU A 87 8.37 0.07 -10.07
CA LEU A 87 9.61 -0.22 -10.80
C LEU A 87 10.56 -1.14 -10.01
N LEU A 88 10.69 -0.89 -8.71
CA LEU A 88 11.50 -1.73 -7.84
C LEU A 88 10.93 -3.16 -7.77
N HIS A 89 9.63 -3.30 -7.52
CA HIS A 89 8.98 -4.60 -7.45
C HIS A 89 9.07 -5.36 -8.77
N ALA A 90 8.97 -4.68 -9.91
CA ALA A 90 9.19 -5.27 -11.22
C ALA A 90 10.58 -5.92 -11.35
N VAL A 91 11.63 -5.25 -10.84
CA VAL A 91 13.00 -5.79 -10.83
C VAL A 91 13.14 -6.94 -9.83
N GLU A 92 12.55 -6.81 -8.64
CA GLU A 92 12.56 -7.84 -7.60
C GLU A 92 11.93 -9.14 -8.11
N GLU A 93 10.78 -9.05 -8.77
CA GLU A 93 10.15 -10.20 -9.37
C GLU A 93 11.04 -10.87 -10.41
N LEU A 94 11.60 -10.11 -11.35
CA LEU A 94 12.52 -10.67 -12.34
C LEU A 94 13.70 -11.39 -11.66
N TYR A 95 14.24 -10.83 -10.57
CA TYR A 95 15.28 -11.48 -9.77
C TYR A 95 14.80 -12.79 -9.12
N PHE A 96 13.63 -12.80 -8.46
CA PHE A 96 13.11 -13.99 -7.79
C PHE A 96 12.69 -15.10 -8.78
N PHE A 97 12.21 -14.73 -9.96
CA PHE A 97 11.95 -15.65 -11.07
C PHE A 97 13.22 -16.07 -11.83
N ARG A 98 14.41 -15.65 -11.37
CA ARG A 98 15.72 -15.96 -11.96
C ARG A 98 15.91 -15.45 -13.40
N ARG A 99 15.12 -14.45 -13.81
CA ARG A 99 15.20 -13.79 -15.12
C ARG A 99 16.19 -12.62 -15.04
N PHE A 100 17.44 -12.94 -14.69
CA PHE A 100 18.46 -11.94 -14.36
C PHE A 100 18.84 -11.04 -15.54
N GLU A 101 18.89 -11.58 -16.77
CA GLU A 101 19.19 -10.78 -17.96
C GLU A 101 18.14 -9.70 -18.19
N GLU A 102 16.87 -10.07 -18.05
CA GLU A 102 15.75 -9.15 -18.21
C GLU A 102 15.73 -8.09 -17.10
N ALA A 103 16.08 -8.48 -15.87
CA ALA A 103 16.23 -7.54 -14.76
C ALA A 103 17.29 -6.47 -15.06
N VAL A 104 18.47 -6.87 -15.53
CA VAL A 104 19.57 -5.94 -15.87
C VAL A 104 19.16 -5.03 -17.02
N LEU A 105 18.56 -5.58 -18.08
CA LEU A 105 18.07 -4.78 -19.21
C LEU A 105 17.01 -3.78 -18.78
N PHE A 106 16.09 -4.18 -17.90
CA PHE A 106 15.04 -3.31 -17.41
C PHE A 106 15.60 -2.18 -16.53
N VAL A 107 16.55 -2.49 -15.64
CA VAL A 107 17.26 -1.46 -14.86
C VAL A 107 18.02 -0.50 -15.78
N GLY A 108 18.69 -1.00 -16.81
CA GLY A 108 19.33 -0.16 -17.84
C GLY A 108 18.34 0.83 -18.46
N ARG A 109 17.18 0.35 -18.91
CA ARG A 109 16.12 1.21 -19.49
C ARG A 109 15.58 2.27 -18.53
N ILE A 110 15.51 1.96 -17.24
CA ILE A 110 15.10 2.94 -16.21
C ILE A 110 16.10 4.09 -16.15
N PHE A 111 17.40 3.76 -16.21
CA PHE A 111 18.49 4.73 -16.10
C PHE A 111 18.88 5.40 -17.43
N ASP A 112 18.51 4.83 -18.57
CA ASP A 112 18.71 5.42 -19.90
C ASP A 112 17.73 6.57 -20.21
N GLY A 113 16.75 6.81 -19.34
CA GLY A 113 15.77 7.89 -19.48
C GLY A 113 16.36 9.29 -19.33
N GLU A 114 15.60 10.29 -19.79
CA GLU A 114 15.98 11.69 -19.72
C GLU A 114 16.07 12.12 -18.25
N GLY A 115 17.30 12.34 -17.77
CA GLY A 115 17.59 12.60 -16.35
C GLY A 115 18.22 11.44 -15.59
N GLY A 116 18.54 10.30 -16.23
CA GLY A 116 19.43 9.29 -15.62
C GLY A 116 18.89 8.65 -14.33
N GLY A 117 17.57 8.60 -14.16
CA GLY A 117 16.93 8.19 -12.90
C GLY A 117 16.99 9.24 -11.78
N ASP A 118 17.37 10.49 -12.06
CA ASP A 118 17.46 11.54 -11.04
C ASP A 118 16.10 11.94 -10.46
N GLY A 119 15.03 11.72 -11.22
CA GLY A 119 13.65 11.88 -10.77
C GLY A 119 13.19 10.81 -9.76
N LEU A 120 13.95 9.72 -9.57
CA LEU A 120 13.64 8.67 -8.59
C LEU A 120 14.12 9.06 -7.19
N ASP A 121 13.37 8.58 -6.20
CA ASP A 121 13.82 8.63 -4.81
C ASP A 121 15.18 7.93 -4.65
N LYS A 122 16.04 8.46 -3.78
CA LYS A 122 17.41 7.98 -3.60
C LYS A 122 17.43 6.51 -3.15
N ASP A 123 16.56 6.13 -2.21
CA ASP A 123 16.55 4.77 -1.67
C ASP A 123 16.13 3.76 -2.75
N VAL A 124 15.15 4.12 -3.57
CA VAL A 124 14.72 3.30 -4.73
C VAL A 124 15.86 3.15 -5.73
N ARG A 125 16.57 4.25 -6.03
CA ARG A 125 17.71 4.26 -6.95
C ARG A 125 18.83 3.33 -6.48
N ASP A 126 19.20 3.42 -5.21
CA ASP A 126 20.26 2.62 -4.60
C ASP A 126 19.90 1.12 -4.56
N LEU A 127 18.62 0.81 -4.32
CA LEU A 127 18.11 -0.56 -4.37
C LEU A 127 18.12 -1.14 -5.79
N LEU A 128 17.70 -0.37 -6.81
CA LEU A 128 17.74 -0.79 -8.21
C LEU A 128 19.18 -1.16 -8.64
N ARG A 129 20.16 -0.32 -8.28
CA ARG A 129 21.59 -0.61 -8.52
C ARG A 129 22.09 -1.83 -7.76
N THR A 130 21.59 -2.04 -6.55
CA THR A 130 21.93 -3.24 -5.76
C THR A 130 21.41 -4.50 -6.43
N TYR A 131 20.18 -4.49 -6.95
CA TYR A 131 19.63 -5.63 -7.69
C TYR A 131 20.31 -5.87 -9.03
N GLU A 132 20.66 -4.81 -9.76
CA GLU A 132 21.47 -4.90 -10.99
C GLU A 132 22.80 -5.62 -10.72
N ARG A 133 23.54 -5.21 -9.68
CA ARG A 133 24.78 -5.88 -9.26
C ARG A 133 24.55 -7.36 -8.93
N LYS A 134 23.54 -7.66 -8.09
CA LYS A 134 23.21 -9.05 -7.75
C LYS A 134 22.87 -9.89 -8.99
N CYS A 135 22.15 -9.32 -9.96
CA CYS A 135 21.84 -10.02 -11.21
C CYS A 135 23.09 -10.29 -12.03
N ASN A 136 24.00 -9.32 -12.15
CA ASN A 136 25.28 -9.50 -12.85
C ASN A 136 26.14 -10.58 -12.18
N GLU A 137 26.22 -10.59 -10.84
CA GLU A 137 26.89 -11.65 -10.08
C GLU A 137 26.30 -13.05 -10.39
N LYS A 138 24.96 -13.15 -10.53
CA LYS A 138 24.30 -14.41 -10.92
C LYS A 138 24.56 -14.82 -12.37
N LEU A 139 24.79 -13.85 -13.26
CA LEU A 139 25.15 -14.08 -14.65
C LEU A 139 26.65 -14.33 -14.85
N GLY A 140 27.48 -14.14 -13.81
CA GLY A 140 28.93 -14.28 -13.89
C GLY A 140 29.63 -13.12 -14.61
N ARG A 141 29.06 -11.90 -14.50
CA ARG A 141 29.60 -10.65 -15.05
C ARG A 141 30.09 -9.72 -13.96
#